data_AF-U5VXX0-F1
#
_entry.id   AF-U5VXX0-F1
#
_cell.length_a   1.000
_cell.length_b   1.000
_cell.length_c   1.000
_cell.angle_alpha   90.00
_cell.angle_beta   90.00
_cell.angle_gamma   90.00
#
_symmetry.space_group_name_H-M   'P 1'
#
loop_
_entity.id
_entity.type
_entity.pdbx_description
1 polymer ?
#
loop_
_entity_poly.entity_id
_entity_poly.type
_entity_poly.pdbx_seq_one_letter_code
_entity_poly.pdbx_strand_id
1 'polypeptide(L)'
;MPVSPAGAHRLAPRLRPRTVVAGAATLSALFVIGLVLAPEEKEARRPPMFIALPTVPEATVPAADPSSVPASVPSSTAAPRPFPSRSTVRVTSDSISTVRPPAARRVASPRPSLPVVGSSIGLGSASVPGLRVRHRDYRAYLEEVGARSSAQDRADSRFTVRPGRARTGCLSFESQNFPGYFLRHRNFVLRLDRVDGSALFDADTTFCAVPVTGGGFVLRAHNYPDHYLTERDSLLSLIRTRPAEATAFVTRPVV
;
A
#
# COMPACT_ATOMS: atom_id res chain seq x y z
N MET A 1 -25.77 59.96 44.27
CA MET A 1 -26.48 59.18 45.30
C MET A 1 -27.97 59.27 44.97
N PRO A 2 -28.53 58.27 44.27
CA PRO A 2 -29.36 57.26 44.96
C PRO A 2 -29.19 55.82 44.39
N VAL A 3 -29.01 54.83 45.27
CA VAL A 3 -29.96 53.78 45.68
C VAL A 3 -30.46 52.85 44.55
N SER A 4 -30.01 51.58 44.59
CA SER A 4 -30.54 50.44 43.83
C SER A 4 -31.98 50.11 44.20
N PRO A 5 -32.80 49.58 43.27
CA PRO A 5 -33.95 48.78 43.63
C PRO A 5 -33.72 47.29 43.38
N ALA A 6 -34.32 46.52 44.28
CA ALA A 6 -34.26 45.07 44.40
C ALA A 6 -35.16 44.33 43.40
N GLY A 7 -34.73 43.12 43.06
CA GLY A 7 -35.53 41.89 43.08
C GLY A 7 -36.90 41.87 42.39
N ALA A 8 -36.96 41.26 41.21
CA ALA A 8 -38.17 40.62 40.72
C ALA A 8 -37.86 39.19 40.25
N HIS A 9 -38.13 38.22 41.12
CA HIS A 9 -38.20 36.80 40.76
C HIS A 9 -39.39 36.59 39.82
N ARG A 10 -39.11 36.43 38.52
CA ARG A 10 -40.11 36.02 37.54
C ARG A 10 -40.10 34.49 37.43
N LEU A 11 -41.03 33.85 38.13
CA LEU A 11 -41.37 32.44 37.96
C LEU A 11 -41.88 32.21 36.53
N ALA A 12 -41.10 31.51 35.72
CA ALA A 12 -41.51 31.05 34.40
C ALA A 12 -42.39 29.77 34.54
N PRO A 13 -43.50 29.66 33.78
CA PRO A 13 -44.42 28.53 33.88
C PRO A 13 -43.79 27.25 33.31
N ARG A 14 -43.92 26.14 34.07
CA ARG A 14 -43.56 24.79 33.64
C ARG A 14 -44.52 24.30 32.56
N LEU A 15 -44.09 24.33 31.30
CA LEU A 15 -44.76 23.66 30.19
C LEU A 15 -44.37 22.17 30.18
N ARG A 16 -45.36 21.31 30.36
CA ARG A 16 -45.23 19.84 30.29
C ARG A 16 -44.98 19.40 28.84
N PRO A 17 -44.11 18.39 28.59
CA PRO A 17 -43.90 17.85 27.25
C PRO A 17 -45.14 17.08 26.78
N ARG A 18 -45.75 17.51 25.69
CA ARG A 18 -46.75 16.73 24.95
C ARG A 18 -46.00 15.88 23.92
N THR A 19 -45.91 14.59 24.18
CA THR A 19 -45.52 13.57 23.21
C THR A 19 -46.58 13.49 22.13
N VAL A 20 -46.23 13.85 20.90
CA VAL A 20 -47.07 13.64 19.72
C VAL A 20 -46.63 12.33 19.08
N VAL A 21 -47.41 11.27 19.32
CA VAL A 21 -47.34 10.03 18.54
C VAL A 21 -48.24 10.24 17.32
N ALA A 22 -47.65 10.54 16.17
CA ALA A 22 -48.36 10.55 14.89
C ALA A 22 -48.19 9.17 14.25
N GLY A 23 -49.29 8.41 14.22
CA GLY A 23 -49.36 7.06 13.70
C GLY A 23 -49.15 6.97 12.19
N ALA A 24 -48.46 5.90 11.80
CA ALA A 24 -48.39 5.43 10.43
C ALA A 24 -49.77 4.90 9.99
N ALA A 25 -50.31 5.46 8.93
CA ALA A 25 -51.44 4.90 8.19
C ALA A 25 -50.97 4.61 6.76
N THR A 26 -50.88 3.31 6.47
CA THR A 26 -50.49 2.71 5.20
C THR A 26 -51.56 2.97 4.13
N LEU A 27 -51.20 3.67 3.06
CA LEU A 27 -51.97 3.67 1.81
C LEU A 27 -51.24 2.78 0.80
N SER A 28 -51.76 1.57 0.67
CA SER A 28 -51.35 0.56 -0.30
C SER A 28 -51.70 1.05 -1.71
N ALA A 29 -50.72 1.59 -2.43
CA ALA A 29 -50.80 1.74 -3.87
C ALA A 29 -50.50 0.37 -4.50
N LEU A 30 -51.51 -0.23 -5.13
CA LEU A 30 -51.38 -1.44 -5.95
C LEU A 30 -50.46 -1.14 -7.13
N PHE A 31 -49.16 -1.41 -6.95
CA PHE A 31 -48.22 -1.52 -8.06
C PHE A 31 -48.53 -2.83 -8.76
N VAL A 32 -49.16 -2.74 -9.93
CA VAL A 32 -49.31 -3.87 -10.86
C VAL A 32 -47.90 -4.28 -11.26
N ILE A 33 -47.37 -5.30 -10.59
CA ILE A 33 -46.15 -5.99 -10.97
C ILE A 33 -46.47 -6.71 -12.28
N GLY A 34 -46.16 -6.04 -13.39
CA GLY A 34 -45.95 -6.70 -14.66
C GLY A 34 -44.76 -7.63 -14.51
N LEU A 35 -45.03 -8.88 -14.14
CA LEU A 35 -44.10 -10.00 -14.22
C LEU A 35 -43.83 -10.25 -15.71
N VAL A 36 -42.94 -9.46 -16.30
CA VAL A 36 -42.31 -9.84 -17.56
C VAL A 36 -41.35 -10.96 -17.21
N LEU A 37 -41.81 -12.18 -17.44
CA LEU A 37 -40.97 -13.36 -17.63
C LEU A 37 -39.98 -13.03 -18.75
N ALA A 38 -38.80 -12.53 -18.37
CA ALA A 38 -37.66 -12.55 -19.26
C ALA A 38 -37.34 -14.04 -19.52
N PRO A 39 -37.30 -14.49 -20.79
CA PRO A 39 -36.86 -15.83 -21.08
C PRO A 39 -35.40 -15.98 -20.65
N GLU A 40 -35.13 -17.04 -19.90
CA GLU A 40 -33.79 -17.60 -19.71
C GLU A 40 -33.14 -17.78 -21.09
N GLU A 41 -32.19 -16.91 -21.43
CA GLU A 41 -31.32 -17.09 -22.59
C GLU A 41 -30.37 -18.25 -22.29
N LYS A 42 -30.89 -19.45 -22.59
CA LYS A 42 -30.16 -20.69 -22.63
C LYS A 42 -29.28 -20.70 -23.88
N GLU A 43 -27.97 -20.74 -23.63
CA GLU A 43 -26.94 -21.38 -24.46
C GLU A 43 -26.41 -20.64 -25.71
N ALA A 44 -25.11 -20.32 -25.66
CA ALA A 44 -24.18 -20.78 -26.70
C ALA A 44 -22.77 -20.80 -26.13
N ARG A 45 -22.44 -21.89 -25.45
CA ARG A 45 -21.07 -22.26 -25.11
C ARG A 45 -20.26 -22.37 -26.40
N ARG A 46 -19.61 -21.27 -26.79
CA ARG A 46 -18.65 -21.26 -27.90
C ARG A 46 -17.61 -22.35 -27.61
N PRO A 47 -17.38 -23.32 -28.51
CA PRO A 47 -16.24 -24.20 -28.35
C PRO A 47 -14.97 -23.33 -28.32
N PRO A 48 -13.96 -23.68 -27.51
CA PRO A 48 -12.70 -22.98 -27.57
C PRO A 48 -12.15 -23.11 -29.00
N MET A 49 -11.95 -21.98 -29.68
CA MET A 49 -11.11 -21.96 -30.87
C MET A 49 -9.69 -22.28 -30.41
N PHE A 50 -9.30 -23.54 -30.55
CA PHE A 50 -7.90 -23.95 -30.49
C PHE A 50 -7.21 -23.35 -31.72
N ILE A 51 -6.49 -22.25 -31.51
CA ILE A 51 -5.51 -21.79 -32.48
C ILE A 51 -4.39 -22.84 -32.45
N ALA A 52 -4.18 -23.54 -33.57
CA ALA A 52 -3.08 -24.46 -33.74
C ALA A 52 -1.75 -23.74 -33.47
N LEU A 53 -1.01 -24.18 -32.45
CA LEU A 53 0.36 -23.74 -32.26
C LEU A 53 1.20 -24.23 -33.46
N PRO A 54 2.11 -23.41 -34.02
CA PRO A 54 3.10 -23.93 -34.94
C PRO A 54 3.98 -24.97 -34.22
N THR A 55 4.09 -26.14 -34.81
CA THR A 55 4.98 -27.23 -34.38
C THR A 55 6.42 -26.71 -34.29
N VAL A 56 6.96 -26.65 -33.08
CA VAL A 56 8.39 -26.36 -32.87
C VAL A 56 9.17 -27.62 -33.27
N PRO A 57 10.14 -27.54 -34.21
CA PRO A 57 11.00 -28.68 -34.49
C PRO A 57 11.88 -28.99 -33.27
N GLU A 58 11.91 -30.26 -32.90
CA GLU A 58 12.69 -30.82 -31.81
C GLU A 58 14.19 -30.63 -32.09
N ALA A 59 14.83 -29.79 -31.27
CA ALA A 59 16.27 -29.64 -31.30
C ALA A 59 16.90 -30.86 -30.64
N THR A 60 17.42 -31.77 -31.46
CA THR A 60 18.28 -32.88 -31.05
C THR A 60 19.46 -32.35 -30.24
N VAL A 61 19.43 -32.57 -28.93
CA VAL A 61 20.59 -32.36 -28.06
C VAL A 61 21.43 -33.65 -28.09
N PRO A 62 22.69 -33.63 -28.56
CA PRO A 62 23.56 -34.79 -28.45
C PRO A 62 23.95 -35.02 -26.98
N ALA A 63 23.85 -36.28 -26.57
CA ALA A 63 24.23 -36.78 -25.26
C ALA A 63 25.71 -36.47 -24.96
N ALA A 64 25.97 -35.87 -23.80
CA ALA A 64 27.31 -35.75 -23.24
C ALA A 64 27.55 -36.88 -22.24
N ASP A 65 28.63 -37.63 -22.46
CA ASP A 65 29.15 -38.73 -21.65
C ASP A 65 29.35 -38.38 -20.16
N PRO A 66 28.97 -39.26 -19.21
CA PRO A 66 29.37 -39.15 -17.82
C PRO A 66 30.56 -40.07 -17.53
N SER A 67 31.78 -39.53 -17.48
CA SER A 67 32.91 -40.20 -16.82
C SER A 67 33.99 -39.20 -16.48
N SER A 68 34.17 -38.92 -15.18
CA SER A 68 35.46 -38.68 -14.48
C SER A 68 35.22 -38.15 -13.06
N VAL A 69 35.19 -39.07 -12.09
CA VAL A 69 35.58 -38.84 -10.68
C VAL A 69 37.13 -38.78 -10.63
N PRO A 70 37.83 -38.17 -9.63
CA PRO A 70 37.68 -38.57 -8.22
C PRO A 70 37.90 -37.51 -7.10
N ALA A 71 37.40 -37.93 -5.94
CA ALA A 71 37.76 -37.66 -4.54
C ALA A 71 38.92 -36.71 -4.18
N SER A 72 38.67 -35.88 -3.16
CA SER A 72 39.57 -35.71 -2.01
C SER A 72 38.82 -35.07 -0.83
N VAL A 73 38.68 -35.86 0.24
CA VAL A 73 38.36 -35.40 1.62
C VAL A 73 39.71 -35.17 2.32
N PRO A 74 39.80 -34.30 3.34
CA PRO A 74 39.88 -34.90 4.66
C PRO A 74 39.12 -34.16 5.76
N SER A 75 38.70 -34.99 6.72
CA SER A 75 38.13 -34.68 8.02
C SER A 75 39.08 -33.86 8.91
N SER A 76 38.52 -32.99 9.75
CA SER A 76 39.13 -32.73 11.07
C SER A 76 38.05 -32.49 12.12
N THR A 77 37.89 -33.51 12.94
CA THR A 77 37.14 -33.56 14.20
C THR A 77 38.07 -33.10 15.32
N ALA A 78 37.66 -32.11 16.12
CA ALA A 78 38.13 -31.99 17.51
C ALA A 78 37.14 -31.18 18.35
N ALA A 79 36.57 -31.84 19.35
CA ALA A 79 35.75 -31.29 20.43
C ALA A 79 36.61 -31.10 21.72
N PRO A 80 36.10 -30.78 22.94
CA PRO A 80 36.53 -29.59 23.70
C PRO A 80 37.16 -29.85 25.10
N ARG A 81 37.50 -28.73 25.79
CA ARG A 81 37.71 -28.49 27.27
C ARG A 81 39.19 -28.46 27.75
N PRO A 82 39.52 -28.00 28.99
CA PRO A 82 38.90 -27.03 29.92
C PRO A 82 39.89 -25.93 30.45
N PHE A 83 39.35 -24.95 31.20
CA PHE A 83 40.06 -23.92 32.00
C PHE A 83 40.93 -24.50 33.13
N PRO A 84 41.89 -23.71 33.68
CA PRO A 84 41.65 -23.23 35.06
C PRO A 84 42.15 -21.80 35.42
N SER A 85 41.40 -21.21 36.37
CA SER A 85 41.81 -20.45 37.57
C SER A 85 42.51 -19.09 37.53
N ARG A 86 41.70 -18.06 37.83
CA ARG A 86 41.74 -17.19 39.02
C ARG A 86 43.12 -16.67 39.48
N SER A 87 43.28 -15.35 39.43
CA SER A 87 44.14 -14.59 40.37
C SER A 87 43.49 -13.28 40.77
N THR A 88 43.81 -12.89 41.99
CA THR A 88 43.10 -12.01 42.92
C THR A 88 43.43 -10.53 42.77
N VAL A 89 42.37 -9.71 42.87
CA VAL A 89 42.23 -8.39 43.51
C VAL A 89 43.47 -7.48 43.65
N ARG A 90 43.37 -6.27 43.12
CA ARG A 90 43.79 -5.07 43.86
C ARG A 90 42.84 -3.90 43.60
N VAL A 91 42.13 -3.51 44.65
CA VAL A 91 41.39 -2.25 44.73
C VAL A 91 42.39 -1.15 45.00
N THR A 92 42.45 -0.17 44.11
CA THR A 92 42.92 1.18 44.42
C THR A 92 41.86 2.14 43.93
N SER A 93 41.29 2.86 44.89
CA SER A 93 40.35 3.96 44.73
C SER A 93 40.93 5.10 43.88
N ASP A 94 40.03 5.99 43.45
CA ASP A 94 40.25 7.29 42.81
C ASP A 94 40.44 7.33 41.29
N SER A 95 39.31 7.46 40.61
CA SER A 95 39.07 8.60 39.71
C SER A 95 37.59 8.60 39.30
N ILE A 96 36.79 9.46 39.94
CA ILE A 96 35.47 9.86 39.41
C ILE A 96 35.76 10.74 38.19
N SER A 97 35.98 10.10 37.04
CA SER A 97 35.72 10.77 35.77
C SER A 97 34.22 10.89 35.66
N THR A 98 33.72 12.12 35.75
CA THR A 98 32.39 12.52 35.29
C THR A 98 32.14 11.90 33.92
N VAL A 99 31.42 10.77 33.91
CA VAL A 99 30.89 10.16 32.71
C VAL A 99 29.90 11.17 32.16
N ARG A 100 30.34 11.93 31.16
CA ARG A 100 29.46 12.69 30.29
C ARG A 100 28.38 11.71 29.83
N PRO A 101 27.09 11.96 30.11
CA PRO A 101 26.04 11.05 29.70
C PRO A 101 26.20 10.77 28.20
N PRO A 102 26.07 9.51 27.74
CA PRO A 102 26.17 9.22 26.33
C PRO A 102 25.14 10.14 25.65
N ALA A 103 25.64 11.02 24.79
CA ALA A 103 24.79 11.91 24.02
C ALA A 103 23.70 11.03 23.44
N ALA A 104 22.45 11.27 23.88
CA ALA A 104 21.29 10.53 23.43
C ALA A 104 21.45 10.42 21.92
N ARG A 105 21.64 9.19 21.43
CA ARG A 105 21.72 8.90 20.01
C ARG A 105 20.41 9.41 19.46
N ARG A 106 20.41 10.66 18.97
CA ARG A 106 19.30 11.25 18.24
C ARG A 106 19.09 10.23 17.14
N VAL A 107 18.03 9.43 17.28
CA VAL A 107 17.50 8.65 16.18
C VAL A 107 17.21 9.73 15.16
N ALA A 108 18.12 9.88 14.19
CA ALA A 108 17.95 10.84 13.13
C ALA A 108 16.57 10.53 12.55
N SER A 109 15.66 11.50 12.60
CA SER A 109 14.34 11.36 12.01
C SER A 109 14.57 10.84 10.58
N PRO A 110 14.01 9.69 10.19
CA PRO A 110 14.27 9.14 8.87
C PRO A 110 13.87 10.21 7.85
N ARG A 111 14.84 10.67 7.06
CA ARG A 111 14.55 11.57 5.94
C ARG A 111 13.54 10.83 5.05
N PRO A 112 12.44 11.48 4.63
CA PRO A 112 11.49 10.84 3.74
C PRO A 112 12.21 10.46 2.44
N SER A 113 12.35 9.16 2.20
CA SER A 113 12.94 8.65 0.96
C SER A 113 11.85 8.68 -0.12
N LEU A 114 11.92 9.69 -0.98
CA LEU A 114 11.08 9.75 -2.17
C LEU A 114 11.48 8.65 -3.15
N PRO A 115 10.54 8.15 -3.98
CA PRO A 115 10.87 7.20 -5.03
C PRO A 115 11.83 7.81 -6.05
N VAL A 116 12.88 7.06 -6.38
CA VAL A 116 13.89 7.46 -7.37
C VAL A 116 13.50 6.88 -8.72
N VAL A 117 13.48 7.70 -9.76
CA VAL A 117 13.21 7.26 -11.13
C VAL A 117 14.21 6.19 -11.56
N GLY A 118 13.73 5.13 -12.21
CA GLY A 118 14.52 3.97 -12.64
C GLY A 118 14.65 2.87 -11.59
N SER A 119 14.25 3.11 -10.34
CA SER A 119 14.32 2.10 -9.27
C SER A 119 13.14 1.14 -9.27
N SER A 120 13.41 -0.09 -8.83
CA SER A 120 12.43 -1.13 -8.52
C SER A 120 12.05 -1.04 -7.04
N ILE A 121 10.76 -0.85 -6.74
CA ILE A 121 10.27 -0.66 -5.37
C ILE A 121 8.99 -1.45 -5.09
N GLY A 122 8.73 -1.69 -3.80
CA GLY A 122 7.38 -1.86 -3.28
C GLY A 122 6.91 -0.55 -2.63
N LEU A 123 5.70 -0.11 -2.91
CA LEU A 123 5.09 1.03 -2.21
C LEU A 123 4.46 0.53 -0.91
N GLY A 124 5.11 0.78 0.23
CA GLY A 124 4.63 0.35 1.54
C GLY A 124 3.78 1.40 2.24
N SER A 125 2.90 0.99 3.15
CA SER A 125 2.25 1.92 4.08
C SER A 125 3.26 2.48 5.08
N ALA A 126 3.15 3.78 5.36
CA ALA A 126 3.96 4.44 6.38
C ALA A 126 3.40 4.21 7.80
N SER A 127 2.07 4.06 7.92
CA SER A 127 1.37 3.93 9.21
C SER A 127 1.25 2.47 9.68
N VAL A 128 1.09 1.53 8.74
CA VAL A 128 0.89 0.10 9.04
C VAL A 128 2.04 -0.72 8.44
N PRO A 129 3.00 -1.17 9.26
CA PRO A 129 4.09 -2.03 8.78
C PRO A 129 3.56 -3.30 8.10
N GLY A 130 4.24 -3.74 7.04
CA GLY A 130 3.88 -4.97 6.32
C GLY A 130 2.92 -4.75 5.15
N LEU A 131 2.08 -3.72 5.19
CA LEU A 131 1.20 -3.40 4.06
C LEU A 131 1.98 -2.80 2.88
N ARG A 132 1.67 -3.28 1.69
CA ARG A 132 2.22 -2.85 0.40
C ARG A 132 1.12 -2.71 -0.63
N VAL A 133 1.28 -1.77 -1.54
CA VAL A 133 0.48 -1.68 -2.74
C VAL A 133 0.74 -2.93 -3.56
N ARG A 134 -0.33 -3.63 -3.93
CA ARG A 134 -0.33 -4.71 -4.91
C ARG A 134 -1.51 -4.57 -5.83
N HIS A 135 -1.36 -4.97 -7.08
CA HIS A 135 -2.52 -5.08 -7.96
C HIS A 135 -3.18 -6.47 -7.84
N ARG A 136 -4.48 -6.57 -8.11
CA ARG A 136 -5.24 -7.83 -8.25
C ARG A 136 -6.51 -7.52 -9.03
N ASP A 137 -6.85 -8.35 -10.01
CA ASP A 137 -7.98 -8.12 -10.91
C ASP A 137 -7.95 -6.69 -11.49
N TYR A 138 -6.74 -6.22 -11.82
CA TYR A 138 -6.42 -4.87 -12.28
C TYR A 138 -6.75 -3.74 -11.30
N ARG A 139 -7.13 -4.00 -10.05
CA ARG A 139 -7.33 -2.96 -9.02
C ARG A 139 -6.14 -2.93 -8.07
N ALA A 140 -5.82 -1.74 -7.56
CA ALA A 140 -4.73 -1.59 -6.59
C ALA A 140 -5.27 -1.64 -5.16
N TYR A 141 -4.69 -2.52 -4.36
CA TYR A 141 -5.01 -2.73 -2.96
C TYR A 141 -3.77 -2.49 -2.10
N LEU A 142 -3.98 -2.12 -0.84
CA LEU A 142 -2.94 -2.01 0.17
C LEU A 142 -3.07 -3.17 1.15
N GLU A 143 -2.18 -4.16 1.04
CA GLU A 143 -2.31 -5.43 1.75
C GLU A 143 -0.97 -5.99 2.24
N GLU A 144 -1.01 -6.97 3.14
CA GLU A 144 0.19 -7.64 3.63
C GLU A 144 0.89 -8.43 2.53
N VAL A 145 2.08 -7.96 2.13
CA VAL A 145 2.94 -8.68 1.20
C VAL A 145 4.35 -8.74 1.77
N GLY A 146 4.84 -9.97 1.99
CA GLY A 146 6.17 -10.24 2.53
C GLY A 146 6.78 -11.51 1.97
N ALA A 147 7.92 -11.93 2.53
CA ALA A 147 8.67 -13.10 2.05
C ALA A 147 7.88 -14.42 2.10
N ARG A 148 6.87 -14.51 2.98
CA ARG A 148 6.00 -15.68 3.13
C ARG A 148 4.76 -15.65 2.23
N SER A 149 4.46 -14.52 1.59
CA SER A 149 3.33 -14.40 0.65
C SER A 149 3.60 -15.24 -0.60
N SER A 150 2.56 -15.52 -1.38
CA SER A 150 2.72 -16.29 -2.63
C SER A 150 3.66 -15.58 -3.63
N ALA A 151 4.25 -16.33 -4.56
CA ALA A 151 5.10 -15.73 -5.60
C ALA A 151 4.34 -14.69 -6.44
N GLN A 152 3.04 -14.94 -6.68
CA GLN A 152 2.17 -14.04 -7.42
C GLN A 152 1.93 -12.74 -6.66
N ASP A 153 1.54 -12.80 -5.38
CA ASP A 153 1.31 -11.58 -4.58
C ASP A 153 2.57 -10.72 -4.47
N ARG A 154 3.74 -11.37 -4.36
CA ARG A 154 5.03 -10.67 -4.38
C ARG A 154 5.26 -10.00 -5.73
N ALA A 155 5.04 -10.69 -6.84
CA ALA A 155 5.17 -10.12 -8.19
C ALA A 155 4.22 -8.94 -8.42
N ASP A 156 2.97 -9.03 -7.95
CA ASP A 156 1.95 -7.98 -8.08
C ASP A 156 2.23 -6.72 -7.24
N SER A 157 3.15 -6.82 -6.28
CA SER A 157 3.56 -5.72 -5.39
C SER A 157 4.82 -4.95 -5.84
N ARG A 158 5.35 -5.29 -7.03
CA ARG A 158 6.61 -4.74 -7.53
C ARG A 158 6.35 -3.72 -8.64
N PHE A 159 6.91 -2.53 -8.47
CA PHE A 159 6.76 -1.45 -9.44
C PHE A 159 8.11 -0.84 -9.80
N THR A 160 8.28 -0.52 -11.07
CA THR A 160 9.37 0.31 -11.57
C THR A 160 8.92 1.76 -11.57
N VAL A 161 9.67 2.63 -10.90
CA VAL A 161 9.40 4.07 -10.89
C VAL A 161 9.85 4.67 -12.21
N ARG A 162 8.94 5.30 -12.94
CA ARG A 162 9.20 6.00 -14.20
C ARG A 162 9.04 7.51 -14.01
N PRO A 163 9.65 8.34 -14.89
CA PRO A 163 9.28 9.74 -14.98
C PRO A 163 7.76 9.87 -15.19
N GLY A 164 7.16 10.89 -14.60
CA GLY A 164 5.74 11.21 -14.81
C GLY A 164 5.46 11.43 -16.29
N ARG A 165 4.48 10.71 -16.81
CA ARG A 165 4.18 10.69 -18.26
C ARG A 165 3.61 12.01 -18.78
N ALA A 166 2.90 12.77 -17.94
CA ALA A 166 2.34 14.08 -18.29
C ALA A 166 3.05 15.28 -17.64
N ARG A 167 3.91 15.05 -16.63
CA ARG A 167 4.58 16.15 -15.90
C ARG A 167 5.92 15.76 -15.32
N THR A 168 6.95 16.51 -15.73
CA THR A 168 8.30 16.46 -15.18
C THR A 168 8.30 16.73 -13.67
N GLY A 169 9.10 15.95 -12.93
CA GLY A 169 9.19 16.03 -11.46
C GLY A 169 8.09 15.27 -10.71
N CYS A 170 7.08 14.75 -11.43
CA CYS A 170 6.15 13.76 -10.90
C CYS A 170 6.54 12.36 -11.40
N LEU A 171 5.81 11.34 -10.95
CA LEU A 171 6.18 9.93 -11.09
C LEU A 171 5.04 9.14 -11.73
N SER A 172 5.40 8.07 -12.43
CA SER A 172 4.48 7.04 -12.87
C SER A 172 5.00 5.68 -12.41
N PHE A 173 4.12 4.76 -12.03
CA PHE A 173 4.50 3.47 -11.47
C PHE A 173 4.13 2.36 -12.46
N GLU A 174 5.13 1.77 -13.10
CA GLU A 174 4.95 0.66 -14.03
C GLU A 174 4.98 -0.66 -13.26
N SER A 175 4.07 -1.58 -13.54
CA SER A 175 4.12 -2.93 -12.97
C SER A 175 5.33 -3.70 -13.53
N GLN A 176 6.03 -4.43 -12.65
CA GLN A 176 7.16 -5.26 -13.10
C GLN A 176 6.73 -6.56 -13.77
N ASN A 177 5.65 -7.17 -13.29
CA ASN A 177 5.16 -8.42 -13.86
C ASN A 177 4.23 -8.21 -15.06
N PHE A 178 3.75 -6.98 -15.28
CA PHE A 178 3.02 -6.58 -16.49
C PHE A 178 3.69 -5.36 -17.15
N PRO A 179 4.77 -5.54 -17.93
CA PRO A 179 5.43 -4.44 -18.63
C PRO A 179 4.46 -3.67 -19.55
N GLY A 180 4.57 -2.35 -19.56
CA GLY A 180 3.65 -1.46 -20.28
C GLY A 180 2.32 -1.20 -19.57
N TYR A 181 2.10 -1.78 -18.38
CA TYR A 181 0.97 -1.45 -17.52
C TYR A 181 1.40 -0.52 -16.39
N PHE A 182 0.55 0.47 -16.08
CA PHE A 182 0.83 1.50 -15.10
C PHE A 182 -0.30 1.61 -14.08
N LEU A 183 0.05 2.00 -12.86
CA LEU A 183 -0.94 2.48 -11.90
C LEU A 183 -1.60 3.75 -12.47
N ARG A 184 -2.91 3.67 -12.67
CA ARG A 184 -3.77 4.70 -13.25
C ARG A 184 -4.94 4.94 -12.32
N HIS A 185 -5.28 6.19 -12.05
CA HIS A 185 -6.58 6.47 -11.46
C HIS A 185 -7.65 6.53 -12.57
N ARG A 186 -8.79 5.88 -12.37
CA ARG A 186 -9.92 5.97 -13.30
C ARG A 186 -11.21 5.76 -12.52
N ASN A 187 -12.19 6.63 -12.73
CA ASN A 187 -13.41 6.70 -11.91
C ASN A 187 -13.06 6.74 -10.40
N PHE A 188 -12.02 7.51 -10.05
CA PHE A 188 -11.50 7.67 -8.69
C PHE A 188 -11.01 6.39 -8.01
N VAL A 189 -10.80 5.30 -8.74
CA VAL A 189 -10.18 4.06 -8.21
C VAL A 189 -8.80 3.89 -8.83
N LEU A 190 -7.81 3.50 -8.03
CA LEU A 190 -6.49 3.15 -8.51
C LEU A 190 -6.51 1.74 -9.09
N ARG A 191 -6.05 1.62 -10.32
CA ARG A 191 -6.03 0.39 -11.10
C ARG A 191 -4.78 0.25 -11.94
N LEU A 192 -4.56 -0.93 -12.48
CA LEU A 192 -3.47 -1.25 -13.38
C LEU A 192 -4.02 -1.31 -14.81
N ASP A 193 -3.66 -0.34 -15.64
CA ASP A 193 -4.11 -0.24 -17.03
C ASP A 193 -2.92 -0.25 -17.99
N ARG A 194 -3.09 -0.85 -19.17
CA ARG A 194 -2.08 -0.84 -20.25
C ARG A 194 -2.01 0.55 -20.89
N VAL A 195 -0.81 0.98 -21.25
CA VAL A 195 -0.61 2.21 -22.02
C VAL A 195 -1.42 2.20 -23.32
N ASP A 196 -2.16 3.27 -23.55
CA ASP A 196 -3.02 3.48 -24.72
C ASP A 196 -2.55 4.64 -25.63
N GLY A 197 -1.49 5.36 -25.22
CA GLY A 197 -0.91 6.49 -25.96
C GLY A 197 -1.71 7.80 -25.86
N SER A 198 -2.79 7.83 -25.08
CA SER A 198 -3.60 9.03 -24.89
C SER A 198 -3.00 9.98 -23.84
N ALA A 199 -3.19 11.28 -24.06
CA ALA A 199 -2.83 12.30 -23.07
C ALA A 199 -3.61 12.11 -21.75
N LEU A 200 -4.82 11.57 -21.81
CA LEU A 200 -5.62 11.25 -20.62
C LEU A 200 -4.96 10.13 -19.80
N PHE A 201 -4.48 9.07 -20.43
CA PHE A 201 -3.72 8.02 -19.74
C PHE A 201 -2.46 8.59 -19.10
N ASP A 202 -1.71 9.41 -19.82
CA ASP A 202 -0.50 10.04 -19.28
C ASP A 202 -0.81 10.93 -18.06
N ALA A 203 -1.91 11.68 -18.11
CA ALA A 203 -2.39 12.48 -16.99
C ALA A 203 -2.83 11.62 -15.79
N ASP A 204 -3.60 10.55 -16.06
CA ASP A 204 -4.18 9.68 -15.04
C ASP A 204 -3.15 8.76 -14.35
N THR A 205 -2.00 8.54 -14.97
CA THR A 205 -0.89 7.74 -14.45
C THR A 205 0.23 8.58 -13.84
N THR A 206 0.07 9.90 -13.78
CA THR A 206 1.08 10.82 -13.23
C THR A 206 0.71 11.27 -11.83
N PHE A 207 1.55 10.89 -10.84
CA PHE A 207 1.38 11.23 -9.44
C PHE A 207 2.57 12.03 -8.92
N CYS A 208 2.31 13.13 -8.22
CA CYS A 208 3.35 13.93 -7.59
C CYS A 208 3.48 13.49 -6.13
N ALA A 209 4.66 12.99 -5.76
CA ALA A 209 4.97 12.61 -4.39
C ALA A 209 5.20 13.87 -3.54
N VAL A 210 4.43 14.01 -2.47
CA VAL A 210 4.52 15.13 -1.53
C VAL A 210 5.02 14.58 -0.19
N PRO A 211 6.22 14.96 0.27
CA PRO A 211 6.72 14.54 1.58
C PRO A 211 5.76 14.96 2.71
N VAL A 212 5.62 14.11 3.73
CA VAL A 212 4.80 14.41 4.91
C VAL A 212 5.65 14.45 6.18
N THR A 213 5.22 15.28 7.13
CA THR A 213 5.85 15.38 8.46
C THR A 213 5.70 14.05 9.18
N GLY A 214 6.80 13.48 9.67
CA GLY A 214 6.81 12.13 10.28
C GLY A 214 7.44 11.05 9.39
N GLY A 215 7.73 11.38 8.13
CA GLY A 215 8.41 10.48 7.18
C GLY A 215 7.46 9.90 6.12
N GLY A 216 8.04 9.45 5.01
CA GLY A 216 7.27 9.02 3.85
C GLY A 216 6.71 10.17 3.02
N PHE A 217 5.73 9.86 2.18
CA PHE A 217 5.12 10.79 1.23
C PHE A 217 3.69 10.36 0.88
N VAL A 218 2.85 11.32 0.49
CA VAL A 218 1.53 11.05 -0.10
C VAL A 218 1.60 11.23 -1.61
N LEU A 219 0.70 10.56 -2.33
CA LEU A 219 0.65 10.61 -3.79
C LEU A 219 -0.55 11.41 -4.24
N ARG A 220 -0.29 12.60 -4.80
CA ARG A 220 -1.30 13.48 -5.39
C ARG A 220 -1.42 13.21 -6.89
N ALA A 221 -2.63 13.05 -7.43
CA ALA A 221 -2.81 12.97 -8.88
C ALA A 221 -2.47 14.32 -9.52
N HIS A 222 -1.70 14.32 -10.62
CA HIS A 222 -1.30 15.57 -11.26
C HIS A 222 -2.50 16.35 -11.81
N ASN A 223 -3.43 15.66 -12.46
CA ASN A 223 -4.63 16.24 -13.08
C ASN A 223 -5.78 16.50 -12.09
N TYR A 224 -5.67 16.07 -10.83
CA TYR A 224 -6.61 16.37 -9.76
C TYR A 224 -5.86 16.93 -8.53
N PRO A 225 -5.54 18.25 -8.51
CA PRO A 225 -4.63 18.84 -7.52
C PRO A 225 -5.08 18.73 -6.05
N ASP A 226 -6.38 18.57 -5.81
CA ASP A 226 -6.93 18.39 -4.45
C ASP A 226 -7.14 16.91 -4.09
N HIS A 227 -6.75 15.97 -4.93
CA HIS A 227 -6.99 14.54 -4.70
C HIS A 227 -5.70 13.75 -4.48
N TYR A 228 -5.78 12.88 -3.48
CA TYR A 228 -4.68 12.05 -3.02
C TYR A 228 -5.09 10.59 -2.98
N LEU A 229 -4.13 9.70 -3.20
CA LEU A 229 -4.34 8.28 -2.98
C LEU A 229 -4.62 8.03 -1.50
N THR A 230 -5.80 7.46 -1.26
CA THR A 230 -6.33 7.16 0.06
C THR A 230 -6.85 5.74 0.03
N GLU A 231 -6.40 4.95 0.99
CA GLU A 231 -6.87 3.61 1.23
C GLU A 231 -8.21 3.65 1.98
N ARG A 232 -9.15 2.82 1.53
CA ARG A 232 -10.41 2.54 2.22
C ARG A 232 -10.79 1.09 1.95
N ASP A 233 -11.01 0.32 3.01
CA ASP A 233 -11.34 -1.11 2.93
C ASP A 233 -10.34 -1.90 2.06
N SER A 234 -9.05 -1.60 2.24
CA SER A 234 -7.89 -2.07 1.47
C SER A 234 -7.81 -1.58 0.02
N LEU A 235 -8.85 -0.97 -0.54
CA LEU A 235 -8.84 -0.45 -1.91
C LEU A 235 -8.22 0.95 -1.95
N LEU A 236 -7.29 1.16 -2.88
CA LEU A 236 -6.73 2.50 -3.11
C LEU A 236 -7.62 3.29 -4.07
N SER A 237 -8.07 4.44 -3.60
CA SER A 237 -8.91 5.36 -4.34
C SER A 237 -8.33 6.77 -4.35
N LEU A 238 -8.67 7.53 -5.37
CA LEU A 238 -8.30 8.93 -5.50
C LEU A 238 -9.41 9.77 -4.84
N ILE A 239 -9.14 10.30 -3.65
CA ILE A 239 -10.12 11.01 -2.82
C ILE A 239 -9.70 12.46 -2.69
N ARG A 240 -10.68 13.38 -2.78
CA ARG A 240 -10.46 14.79 -2.42
C ARG A 240 -10.22 14.89 -0.92
N THR A 241 -9.00 15.25 -0.52
CA THR A 241 -8.62 15.31 0.89
C THR A 241 -7.40 16.20 1.11
N ARG A 242 -7.04 16.46 2.36
CA ARG A 242 -5.79 17.14 2.71
C ARG A 242 -4.62 16.16 2.67
N PRO A 243 -3.39 16.61 2.36
CA PRO A 243 -2.20 15.75 2.41
C PRO A 243 -2.04 15.00 3.74
N ALA A 244 -2.39 15.63 4.86
CA ALA A 244 -2.24 15.03 6.20
C ALA A 244 -3.24 13.90 6.49
N GLU A 245 -4.35 13.84 5.75
CA GLU A 245 -5.42 12.83 5.90
C GLU A 245 -5.32 11.71 4.85
N ALA A 246 -4.47 11.89 3.84
CA ALA A 246 -4.23 10.89 2.80
C ALA A 246 -3.35 9.73 3.31
N THR A 247 -3.35 8.62 2.58
CA THR A 247 -2.48 7.48 2.91
C THR A 247 -1.02 7.84 2.65
N ALA A 248 -0.23 7.85 3.72
CA ALA A 248 1.21 8.04 3.63
C ALA A 248 1.90 6.73 3.22
N PHE A 249 2.80 6.84 2.24
CA PHE A 249 3.59 5.75 1.69
C PHE A 249 5.07 5.89 2.02
N VAL A 250 5.77 4.78 1.99
CA VAL A 250 7.24 4.68 2.06
C VAL A 250 7.73 3.75 0.98
N THR A 251 8.87 4.05 0.39
CA THR A 251 9.54 3.12 -0.52
C THR A 251 10.12 1.95 0.26
N ARG A 252 9.79 0.73 -0.14
CA ARG A 252 10.35 -0.51 0.40
C ARG A 252 11.12 -1.25 -0.68
N PRO A 253 12.13 -2.05 -0.32
CA PRO A 253 12.68 -3.04 -1.24
C PRO A 253 11.58 -3.99 -1.74
N VAL A 254 11.75 -4.43 -2.98
CA VAL A 254 10.95 -5.52 -3.56
C VAL A 254 11.16 -6.80 -2.74
N VAL A 255 10.09 -7.58 -2.59
CA VAL A 255 10.06 -8.89 -1.91
C VAL A 255 9.75 -9.98 -2.91
#